data_AF-A0A7V9SW78-F1
#
_entry.id   AF-A0A7V9SW78-F1
#
_cell.length_a   1.000
_cell.length_b   1.000
_cell.length_c   1.000
_cell.angle_alpha   90.00
_cell.angle_beta   90.00
_cell.angle_gamma   90.00
#
_symmetry.space_group_name_H-M   'P 1'
#
loop_
_entity.id
_entity.type
_entity.pdbx_description
1 polymer ?
#
loop_
_entity_poly.entity_id
_entity_poly.type
_entity_poly.pdbx_seq_one_letter_code
_entity_poly.pdbx_strand_id
1 'polypeptide(L)' 'MKRRLTERGAQKLGEREREVGLDPGDDAGRWLEEHDPKPGPEAPKSIGKSKALHRWRRQRG' A
#
# COMPACT_ATOMS: atom_id res chain seq x y z
N MET A 1 35.13 5.66 -3.57
CA MET A 1 34.67 5.85 -2.17
C MET A 1 33.16 5.98 -2.14
N LYS A 2 32.44 5.04 -1.53
CA LYS A 2 31.00 5.18 -1.26
C LYS A 2 30.82 6.27 -0.19
N ARG A 3 30.28 7.43 -0.56
CA ARG A 3 29.99 8.51 0.39
C ARG A 3 28.95 7.99 1.39
N ARG A 4 29.27 8.02 2.68
CA ARG A 4 28.29 7.67 3.72
C ARG A 4 27.19 8.74 3.67
N LEU A 5 25.98 8.34 3.30
CA LEU A 5 24.83 9.24 3.30
C LEU A 5 24.58 9.67 4.75
N THR A 6 24.59 10.98 4.97
CA THR A 6 24.07 11.55 6.22
C THR A 6 22.55 11.49 6.18
N GLU A 7 21.89 11.52 7.34
CA GLU A 7 20.42 11.50 7.43
C GLU A 7 19.78 12.60 6.55
N ARG A 8 20.32 13.82 6.63
CA ARG A 8 19.89 14.94 5.77
C ARG A 8 20.14 14.69 4.29
N GLY A 9 21.24 14.01 3.94
CA GLY A 9 21.55 13.63 2.57
C GLY A 9 20.57 12.58 2.02
N ALA A 10 20.18 11.61 2.85
CA ALA A 10 19.19 10.60 2.50
C ALA A 10 17.79 11.22 2.32
N GLN A 11 17.38 12.14 3.19
CA GLN A 11 16.12 12.88 3.04
C GLN A 11 16.06 13.65 1.71
N LYS A 12 17.10 14.44 1.41
CA LYS A 12 17.16 15.23 0.16
C LYS A 12 17.18 14.35 -1.10
N LEU A 13 17.84 13.19 -1.02
CA LEU A 13 17.83 12.22 -2.12
C LEU A 13 16.41 11.69 -2.34
N GLY A 14 15.73 11.28 -1.27
CA GLY A 14 14.34 10.80 -1.36
C GLY A 14 13.35 11.86 -1.80
N GLU A 15 13.55 13.13 -1.45
CA GLU A 15 12.75 14.25 -1.97
C GLU A 15 12.90 14.39 -3.49
N ARG A 16 14.15 14.32 -4.00
CA ARG A 16 14.43 14.35 -5.45
C ARG A 16 13.82 13.18 -6.19
N GLU A 17 13.94 11.97 -5.65
CA GLU A 17 13.36 10.76 -6.25
C GLU A 17 11.83 10.88 -6.35
N ARG A 18 11.17 11.45 -5.33
CA ARG A 18 9.72 11.73 -5.36
C ARG A 18 9.33 12.85 -6.32
N GLU A 19 10.15 13.89 -6.45
CA GLU A 19 9.91 15.02 -7.35
C GLU A 19 10.05 14.62 -8.83
N VAL A 20 11.02 13.78 -9.15
CA VAL A 20 11.22 13.23 -10.50
C VAL A 20 10.08 12.26 -10.86
N GLY A 21 9.49 11.59 -9.86
CA GLY A 21 8.41 10.64 -10.05
C GLY A 21 8.89 9.33 -10.70
N LEU A 22 7.97 8.39 -10.85
CA LEU A 22 8.19 7.17 -11.63
C LEU A 22 7.81 7.46 -13.08
N ASP A 23 8.65 7.02 -14.03
CA ASP A 23 8.34 7.10 -15.44
C ASP A 23 7.05 6.29 -15.73
N PRO A 24 5.98 6.90 -16.25
CA PRO A 24 4.76 6.17 -16.59
C PRO A 24 4.96 5.11 -17.69
N GLY A 25 6.07 5.19 -18.44
CA GLY A 25 6.46 4.19 -19.43
C GLY A 25 7.38 3.08 -18.90
N ASP A 26 7.73 3.10 -17.60
CA ASP A 26 8.69 2.18 -17.02
C ASP A 26 8.25 0.72 -17.19
N ASP A 27 9.20 -0.13 -17.60
CA ASP A 27 8.96 -1.56 -17.81
C ASP A 27 8.56 -2.23 -16.50
N ALA A 28 9.12 -1.80 -15.35
CA ALA A 28 8.74 -2.35 -14.06
C ALA A 28 7.32 -1.95 -13.65
N GLY A 29 6.91 -0.71 -13.94
CA GLY A 29 5.53 -0.25 -13.75
C GLY A 29 4.53 -1.08 -14.57
N ARG A 30 4.84 -1.33 -15.85
CA ARG A 30 4.02 -2.18 -16.73
C ARG A 30 3.96 -3.63 -16.27
N TRP A 31 5.08 -4.19 -15.82
CA TRP A 31 5.12 -5.54 -15.27
C TRP A 31 4.25 -5.67 -14.03
N LEU A 32 4.28 -4.68 -13.11
CA LEU A 32 3.41 -4.68 -11.93
C LEU A 32 1.94 -4.55 -12.32
N GLU A 33 1.59 -3.74 -13.31
CA GLU A 33 0.19 -3.64 -13.76
C GLU A 33 -0.33 -4.96 -14.35
N GLU A 34 0.52 -5.72 -15.05
CA GLU A 34 0.18 -7.02 -15.61
C GLU A 34 0.15 -8.16 -14.58
N HIS A 35 1.07 -8.14 -13.61
CA HIS A 35 1.34 -9.28 -12.73
C HIS A 35 1.02 -9.08 -11.26
N ASP A 36 0.88 -7.84 -10.78
CA ASP A 36 0.56 -7.56 -9.38
C ASP A 36 -0.97 -7.67 -9.18
N PRO A 37 -1.46 -8.71 -8.50
CA PRO A 37 -2.88 -8.85 -8.26
C PRO A 37 -3.36 -7.68 -7.39
N LYS A 38 -4.50 -7.10 -7.76
CA LYS A 38 -5.12 -6.03 -6.96
C LYS A 38 -5.28 -6.51 -5.51
N PRO A 39 -4.99 -5.64 -4.52
CA PRO A 39 -5.14 -6.02 -3.13
C PRO A 39 -6.57 -6.51 -2.88
N GLY A 40 -6.68 -7.55 -2.08
CA GLY A 40 -7.97 -8.07 -1.65
C GLY A 40 -8.81 -6.97 -0.97
N PRO A 41 -10.14 -7.15 -0.87
CA PRO A 41 -10.99 -6.20 -0.21
C PRO A 41 -10.50 -5.94 1.22
N GLU A 42 -10.56 -4.67 1.66
CA GLU A 42 -10.20 -4.30 3.02
C GLU A 42 -10.96 -5.17 4.03
N ALA A 43 -10.22 -5.73 5.00
CA ALA A 43 -10.85 -6.45 6.09
C ALA A 43 -11.80 -5.49 6.84
N PRO A 44 -12.97 -5.98 7.29
CA PRO A 44 -13.89 -5.14 8.04
C PRO A 44 -13.18 -4.62 9.30
N LYS A 45 -13.31 -3.31 9.55
CA LYS A 45 -12.66 -2.59 10.67
C LYS A 45 -12.88 -3.23 12.05
N SER A 46 -13.89 -4.08 12.20
CA SER A 46 -13.91 -5.03 13.32
C SER A 46 -14.57 -6.36 12.95
N ILE A 47 -14.00 -7.44 13.47
CA ILE A 47 -14.52 -8.81 13.37
C ILE A 47 -15.96 -8.89 13.93
N GLY A 48 -16.29 -8.06 14.93
CA GLY A 48 -17.60 -8.03 15.58
C GLY A 48 -18.70 -7.26 14.83
N LYS A 49 -18.38 -6.45 13.81
CA LYS A 49 -19.35 -5.68 13.03
C LYS A 49 -19.81 -6.41 11.75
N SER A 50 -19.76 -7.74 11.74
CA SER A 50 -20.40 -8.51 10.68
C SER A 50 -21.91 -8.40 10.80
N LYS A 51 -22.58 -7.91 9.74
CA LYS A 51 -24.05 -7.84 9.64
C LYS A 51 -24.69 -9.21 9.84
N ALA A 52 -24.02 -10.28 9.39
CA ALA A 52 -24.48 -11.66 9.59
C ALA A 52 -24.45 -12.05 11.09
N LEU A 53 -23.36 -11.75 11.79
CA LEU A 53 -23.23 -12.01 13.22
C LEU A 53 -24.23 -11.20 14.05
N HIS A 54 -24.48 -9.94 13.68
CA HIS A 54 -25.50 -9.10 14.30
C HIS A 54 -26.91 -9.68 14.14
N ARG A 55 -27.28 -10.10 12.92
CA ARG A 55 -28.58 -10.74 12.64
C ARG A 55 -28.75 -12.05 13.43
N TRP A 56 -27.72 -12.88 13.47
CA TRP A 56 -27.75 -14.15 14.22
C TRP A 56 -27.96 -13.94 15.72
N ARG A 57 -27.26 -12.96 16.33
CA ARG A 57 -27.47 -12.62 17.75
C ARG A 57 -28.90 -12.15 18.03
N ARG A 58 -29.50 -11.39 17.11
CA ARG A 58 -30.89 -10.91 17.23
C ARG A 58 -31.97 -11.97 17.06
N GLN A 59 -31.67 -13.12 16.44
CA GLN A 59 -32.63 -14.22 16.29
C GLN A 59 -32.59 -15.20 17.47
N ARG A 60 -31.51 -15.20 18.26
CA ARG A 60 -31.31 -16.11 19.41
C ARG A 60 -31.61 -15.48 20.77
N GLY A 61 -31.76 -14.17 20.84
CA GLY A 61 -32.29 -13.47 22.01
C GLY A 61 -33.78 -13.22 21.82
#